data_AF-A0A943K1B0-F1
#
_entry.id   AF-A0A943K1B0-F1
#
_cell.length_a   1.000
_cell.length_b   1.000
_cell.length_c   1.000
_cell.angle_alpha   90.00
_cell.angle_beta   90.00
_cell.angle_gamma   90.00
#
_symmetry.space_group_name_H-M   'P 1'
#
loop_
_entity.id
_entity.type
_entity.pdbx_description
1 polymer ?
#
loop_
_entity_poly.entity_id
_entity_poly.type
_entity_poly.pdbx_seq_one_letter_code
_entity_poly.pdbx_strand_id
1 'polypeptide(L)'
;MWTVIISCLIAHLLDNRQDEVAVNRFKLTYAAYNNALASTVNQMSGETGCYYSADSSIPNDFRNCTEFYKRFATNLKVTQYCKNKSFQGGCVPRYDKYSSEKKCAGFSESMFNSGNPTFVMADKSIMNVFNMPSNSPKPLFAVDVNGLQRPNKGGYDLFSFVVMRKQNGAYYFNPNITYCIPVVKGGIEYINDVYK
;
A
#
# COMPACT_ATOMS: atom_id res chain seq x y z
N MET A 1 -2.55 -11.18 -42.60
CA MET A 1 -1.44 -10.27 -42.26
C MET A 1 -1.96 -8.95 -41.70
N TRP A 2 -2.81 -8.20 -42.42
CA TRP A 2 -3.42 -6.95 -41.91
C TRP A 2 -4.27 -7.10 -40.65
N THR A 3 -5.08 -8.16 -40.54
CA THR A 3 -5.89 -8.46 -39.35
C THR A 3 -5.06 -8.71 -38.10
N VAL A 4 -3.90 -9.38 -38.24
CA VAL A 4 -2.96 -9.66 -37.16
C VAL A 4 -2.25 -8.37 -36.69
N ILE A 5 -1.92 -7.48 -37.63
CA ILE A 5 -1.31 -6.18 -37.33
C ILE A 5 -2.31 -5.30 -36.55
N ILE A 6 -3.55 -5.21 -37.02
CA ILE A 6 -4.61 -4.43 -36.35
C ILE A 6 -4.89 -4.96 -34.95
N SER A 7 -4.95 -6.29 -34.76
CA SER A 7 -5.17 -6.88 -33.43
C SER A 7 -4.01 -6.59 -32.46
N CYS A 8 -2.75 -6.62 -32.92
CA CYS A 8 -1.60 -6.25 -32.10
C CYS A 8 -1.60 -4.76 -31.73
N LEU A 9 -1.97 -3.88 -32.67
CA LEU A 9 -2.10 -2.44 -32.41
C LEU A 9 -3.19 -2.14 -31.38
N ILE A 10 -4.37 -2.76 -31.51
CA ILE A 10 -5.45 -2.62 -30.53
C ILE A 10 -4.99 -3.13 -29.16
N ALA A 11 -4.34 -4.30 -29.09
CA ALA A 11 -3.80 -4.83 -27.84
C ALA A 11 -2.79 -3.88 -27.19
N HIS A 12 -1.86 -3.31 -27.97
CA HIS A 12 -0.86 -2.37 -27.47
C HIS A 12 -1.47 -1.05 -26.97
N LEU A 13 -2.44 -0.50 -27.71
CA LEU A 13 -3.16 0.71 -27.30
C LEU A 13 -3.98 0.49 -26.02
N LEU A 14 -4.58 -0.68 -25.86
CA LEU A 14 -5.30 -1.05 -24.65
C LEU A 14 -4.36 -1.17 -23.45
N ASP A 15 -3.18 -1.77 -23.64
CA ASP A 15 -2.16 -1.94 -22.59
C ASP A 15 -1.65 -0.57 -22.09
N ASN A 16 -1.20 0.29 -23.02
CA ASN A 16 -0.73 1.65 -22.68
C ASN A 16 -1.80 2.46 -21.93
N ARG A 17 -3.08 2.29 -22.28
CA ARG A 17 -4.19 2.97 -21.58
C ARG A 17 -4.39 2.42 -20.16
N GLN A 18 -4.27 1.11 -19.96
CA GLN A 18 -4.37 0.52 -18.62
C GLN A 18 -3.24 1.02 -17.72
N ASP A 19 -2.04 1.19 -18.27
CA ASP A 19 -0.88 1.73 -17.54
C ASP A 19 -1.11 3.18 -17.11
N GLU A 20 -1.65 4.02 -18.00
CA GLU A 20 -2.00 5.41 -17.67
C GLU A 20 -3.07 5.49 -16.57
N VAL A 21 -4.10 4.63 -16.65
CA VAL A 21 -5.15 4.56 -15.63
C VAL A 21 -4.58 4.09 -14.29
N ALA A 22 -3.70 3.09 -14.27
CA ALA A 22 -3.03 2.60 -13.07
C ALA A 22 -2.19 3.70 -12.41
N VAL A 23 -1.38 4.41 -13.20
CA VAL A 23 -0.58 5.56 -12.77
C VAL A 23 -1.45 6.65 -12.16
N ASN A 24 -2.56 7.01 -12.81
CA ASN A 24 -3.46 8.04 -12.31
C ASN A 24 -4.16 7.64 -11.01
N ARG A 25 -4.62 6.38 -10.90
CA ARG A 25 -5.22 5.85 -9.66
C ARG A 25 -4.21 5.84 -8.52
N PHE A 26 -2.97 5.45 -8.80
CA PHE A 26 -1.91 5.52 -7.82
C PHE A 26 -1.66 6.95 -7.35
N LYS A 27 -1.52 7.93 -8.26
CA LYS A 27 -1.33 9.36 -7.91
C LYS A 27 -2.44 9.88 -7.00
N LEU A 28 -3.70 9.59 -7.34
CA LEU A 28 -4.85 9.99 -6.54
C LEU A 28 -4.84 9.35 -5.15
N THR A 29 -4.57 8.05 -5.08
CA THR A 29 -4.49 7.33 -3.81
C THR A 29 -3.34 7.85 -2.94
N TYR A 30 -2.15 8.03 -3.53
CA TYR A 30 -0.98 8.55 -2.84
C TYR A 30 -1.24 9.96 -2.27
N ALA A 31 -1.87 10.85 -3.03
CA ALA A 31 -2.26 12.18 -2.55
C ALA A 31 -3.25 12.11 -1.39
N ALA A 32 -4.29 11.28 -1.50
CA ALA A 32 -5.26 11.07 -0.43
C ALA A 32 -4.60 10.53 0.85
N TYR A 33 -3.68 9.57 0.72
CA TYR A 33 -2.95 8.98 1.84
C TYR A 33 -2.00 10.00 2.50
N ASN A 34 -1.35 10.89 1.74
CA ASN A 34 -0.54 11.97 2.34
C ASN A 34 -1.41 12.96 3.13
N ASN A 35 -2.57 13.34 2.59
CA ASN A 35 -3.51 14.21 3.31
C ASN A 35 -4.04 13.55 4.59
N ALA A 36 -4.34 12.25 4.53
CA ALA A 36 -4.75 11.48 5.70
C ALA A 36 -3.60 11.36 6.72
N LEU A 37 -2.35 11.21 6.27
CA LEU A 37 -1.18 11.13 7.15
C LEU A 37 -1.01 12.45 7.92
N ALA A 38 -1.04 13.59 7.23
CA ALA A 38 -0.98 14.90 7.86
C ALA A 38 -2.12 15.11 8.88
N SER A 39 -3.33 14.70 8.53
CA SER A 39 -4.49 14.77 9.43
C SER A 39 -4.30 13.90 10.68
N THR A 40 -3.80 12.67 10.51
CA THR A 40 -3.53 11.75 11.64
C THR A 40 -2.44 12.30 12.55
N VAL A 41 -1.36 12.84 11.99
CA VAL A 41 -0.27 13.46 12.76
C VAL A 41 -0.81 14.62 13.61
N ASN A 42 -1.64 15.49 13.03
CA ASN A 42 -2.26 16.59 13.76
C ASN A 42 -3.19 16.10 14.89
N GLN A 43 -4.01 15.08 14.62
CA GLN A 43 -4.89 14.47 15.62
C GLN A 43 -4.14 13.75 16.76
N MET A 44 -2.88 13.38 16.53
CA MET A 44 -1.98 12.76 17.51
C MET A 44 -0.95 13.76 18.05
N SER A 45 -1.25 15.06 17.98
CA SER A 45 -0.40 16.13 18.55
C SER A 45 1.05 16.13 18.04
N GLY A 46 1.28 15.69 16.81
CA GLY A 46 2.60 15.68 16.16
C GLY A 46 3.48 14.46 16.46
N GLU A 47 3.07 13.57 17.38
CA GLU A 47 3.82 12.37 17.75
C GLU A 47 2.95 11.12 17.60
N THR A 48 3.14 10.39 16.51
CA THR A 48 2.27 9.24 16.20
C THR A 48 2.68 7.97 16.94
N GLY A 49 3.94 7.86 17.38
CA GLY A 49 4.50 6.61 17.91
C GLY A 49 4.38 5.41 16.96
N CYS A 50 4.30 5.68 15.64
CA CYS A 50 4.26 4.66 14.59
C CYS A 50 5.02 5.14 13.35
N TYR A 51 6.34 4.97 13.36
CA TYR A 51 7.22 5.33 12.25
C TYR A 51 8.55 4.59 12.28
N TYR A 52 9.19 4.51 11.12
CA TYR A 52 10.63 4.29 11.01
C TYR A 52 11.36 5.63 10.97
N SER A 53 12.48 5.73 11.68
CA SER A 53 13.30 6.93 11.66
C SER A 53 14.12 6.99 10.37
N ALA A 54 14.17 8.16 9.74
CA ALA A 54 15.10 8.44 8.65
C ALA A 54 16.53 8.74 9.14
N ASP A 55 16.70 8.94 10.45
CA ASP A 55 17.97 9.24 11.11
C ASP A 55 18.30 8.12 12.11
N SER A 56 19.48 7.51 11.99
CA SER A 56 19.89 6.39 12.84
C SER A 56 20.10 6.75 14.32
N SER A 57 20.22 8.05 14.64
CA SER A 57 20.31 8.54 16.03
C SER A 57 18.96 8.53 16.75
N ILE A 58 17.85 8.50 16.00
CA ILE A 58 16.50 8.46 16.56
C ILE A 58 15.96 7.03 16.41
N PRO A 59 15.52 6.39 17.50
CA PRO A 59 14.97 5.05 17.40
C PRO A 59 13.65 5.05 16.60
N ASN A 60 13.38 3.92 15.93
CA ASN A 60 12.05 3.66 15.40
C ASN A 60 11.04 3.58 16.55
N ASP A 61 9.79 4.00 16.32
CA ASP A 61 8.73 3.89 17.31
C ASP A 61 7.52 3.15 16.72
N PHE A 62 7.11 2.08 17.39
CA PHE A 62 5.98 1.23 16.97
C PHE A 62 4.90 1.11 18.04
N ARG A 63 5.02 1.83 19.17
CA ARG A 63 4.18 1.65 20.36
C ARG A 63 2.70 1.93 20.09
N ASN A 64 2.43 2.87 19.20
CA ASN A 64 1.08 3.39 18.95
C ASN A 64 0.56 3.05 17.54
N CYS A 65 1.15 2.06 16.84
CA CYS A 65 0.72 1.72 15.49
C CYS A 65 -0.75 1.29 15.39
N THR A 66 -1.29 0.58 16.38
CA THR A 66 -2.71 0.23 16.40
C THR A 66 -3.62 1.47 16.37
N GLU A 67 -3.33 2.46 17.21
CA GLU A 67 -4.11 3.70 17.30
C GLU A 67 -3.89 4.58 16.07
N PHE A 68 -2.65 4.65 15.58
CA PHE A 68 -2.31 5.33 14.33
C PHE A 68 -3.15 4.80 13.16
N TYR A 69 -3.19 3.48 12.93
CA TYR A 69 -3.95 2.91 11.82
C TYR A 69 -5.45 3.10 11.95
N LYS A 70 -5.99 3.08 13.18
CA LYS A 70 -7.41 3.38 13.41
C LYS A 70 -7.78 4.80 12.97
N ARG A 71 -6.98 5.79 13.37
CA ARG A 71 -7.18 7.21 12.97
C ARG A 71 -6.93 7.42 11.49
N PHE A 72 -5.85 6.85 10.98
CA PHE A 72 -5.47 6.94 9.58
C PHE A 72 -6.54 6.34 8.65
N ALA A 73 -7.05 5.15 8.94
CA ALA A 73 -8.16 4.55 8.19
C ALA A 73 -9.46 5.36 8.30
N THR A 74 -9.71 5.99 9.45
CA THR A 74 -10.87 6.89 9.63
C THR A 74 -10.74 8.13 8.74
N ASN A 75 -9.56 8.76 8.69
CA ASN A 75 -9.28 9.90 7.82
C ASN A 75 -9.37 9.54 6.32
N LEU A 76 -9.22 8.25 5.98
CA LEU A 76 -9.42 7.69 4.64
C LEU A 76 -10.86 7.21 4.37
N LYS A 77 -11.80 7.42 5.30
CA LYS A 77 -13.20 7.00 5.19
C LYS A 77 -13.34 5.48 5.00
N VAL A 78 -12.72 4.70 5.90
CA VAL A 78 -12.91 3.25 5.96
C VAL A 78 -14.39 2.86 6.01
N THR A 79 -14.77 1.86 5.23
CA THR A 79 -16.13 1.29 5.17
C THR A 79 -16.19 -0.15 5.68
N GLN A 80 -15.08 -0.88 5.62
CA GLN A 80 -14.99 -2.25 6.10
C GLN A 80 -13.64 -2.52 6.75
N TYR A 81 -13.66 -3.31 7.83
CA TYR A 81 -12.46 -3.73 8.56
C TYR A 81 -12.47 -5.25 8.76
N CYS A 82 -11.41 -5.91 8.27
CA CYS A 82 -11.12 -7.30 8.60
C CYS A 82 -9.94 -7.33 9.58
N LYS A 83 -10.17 -7.71 10.83
CA LYS A 83 -9.09 -7.87 11.82
C LYS A 83 -8.09 -8.96 11.40
N ASN A 84 -8.61 -10.02 10.80
CA ASN A 84 -7.91 -11.18 10.26
C ASN A 84 -8.81 -11.82 9.18
N LYS A 85 -8.36 -12.94 8.59
CA LYS A 85 -9.12 -13.67 7.55
C LYS A 85 -9.55 -12.77 6.38
N SER A 86 -8.71 -11.81 6.01
CA SER A 86 -9.01 -10.76 5.04
C SER A 86 -9.53 -11.28 3.70
N PHE A 87 -9.01 -12.41 3.20
CA PHE A 87 -9.51 -13.01 1.96
C PHE A 87 -10.92 -13.59 2.14
N GLN A 88 -11.13 -14.41 3.18
CA GLN A 88 -12.45 -14.99 3.46
C GLN A 88 -13.49 -13.92 3.82
N GLY A 89 -13.07 -12.85 4.49
CA GLY A 89 -13.91 -11.71 4.83
C GLY A 89 -14.15 -10.74 3.67
N GLY A 90 -13.62 -11.01 2.47
CA GLY A 90 -13.82 -10.18 1.28
C GLY A 90 -13.10 -8.84 1.30
N CYS A 91 -12.12 -8.64 2.18
CA CYS A 91 -11.33 -7.40 2.27
C CYS A 91 -10.16 -7.35 1.29
N VAL A 92 -9.68 -8.50 0.80
CA VAL A 92 -8.60 -8.57 -0.21
C VAL A 92 -8.95 -9.56 -1.30
N PRO A 93 -8.49 -9.34 -2.55
CA PRO A 93 -8.49 -10.39 -3.56
C PRO A 93 -7.30 -11.35 -3.33
N ARG A 94 -7.15 -12.36 -4.21
CA ARG A 94 -5.88 -13.06 -4.36
C ARG A 94 -4.97 -12.29 -5.30
N TYR A 95 -3.71 -12.17 -4.90
CA TYR A 95 -2.65 -11.53 -5.67
C TYR A 95 -1.86 -12.56 -6.45
N ASP A 96 -1.27 -12.12 -7.56
CA ASP A 96 -0.51 -13.00 -8.46
C ASP A 96 0.77 -13.52 -7.80
N LYS A 97 1.39 -12.71 -6.93
CA LYS A 97 2.62 -13.05 -6.19
C LYS A 97 2.58 -12.48 -4.77
N TYR A 98 3.20 -13.21 -3.86
CA TYR A 98 3.38 -12.81 -2.46
C TYR A 98 4.86 -12.86 -2.07
N SER A 99 5.23 -12.17 -1.00
CA SER A 99 6.62 -12.16 -0.54
C SER A 99 7.02 -13.52 0.06
N SER A 100 8.18 -14.03 -0.33
CA SER A 100 8.80 -15.24 0.23
C SER A 100 9.97 -14.94 1.18
N GLU A 101 10.37 -13.66 1.29
CA GLU A 101 11.51 -13.26 2.12
C GLU A 101 11.14 -13.22 3.60
N LYS A 102 11.98 -13.81 4.46
CA LYS A 102 11.73 -13.88 5.92
C LYS A 102 11.50 -12.50 6.56
N LYS A 103 12.28 -11.48 6.18
CA LYS A 103 12.12 -10.10 6.68
C LYS A 103 10.80 -9.45 6.24
N CYS A 104 10.20 -9.96 5.16
CA CYS A 104 8.97 -9.50 4.56
C CYS A 104 7.78 -10.44 4.85
N ALA A 105 7.89 -11.31 5.86
CA ALA A 105 6.89 -12.33 6.15
C ALA A 105 5.47 -11.77 6.39
N GLY A 106 5.34 -10.50 6.78
CA GLY A 106 4.05 -9.81 6.89
C GLY A 106 3.33 -9.64 5.56
N PHE A 107 4.02 -9.77 4.42
CA PHE A 107 3.43 -9.79 3.07
C PHE A 107 3.50 -11.18 2.42
N SER A 108 3.73 -12.24 3.22
CA SER A 108 3.51 -13.61 2.76
C SER A 108 2.02 -13.87 2.50
N GLU A 109 1.70 -14.87 1.68
CA GLU A 109 0.32 -15.22 1.33
C GLU A 109 -0.54 -15.47 2.58
N SER A 110 -0.01 -16.21 3.55
CA SER A 110 -0.70 -16.51 4.81
C SER A 110 -1.04 -15.24 5.59
N MET A 111 -0.07 -14.32 5.72
CA MET A 111 -0.28 -13.07 6.46
C MET A 111 -1.24 -12.14 5.71
N PHE A 112 -1.07 -11.97 4.40
CA PHE A 112 -1.92 -11.10 3.59
C PHE A 112 -3.38 -11.56 3.60
N ASN A 113 -3.62 -12.86 3.43
CA ASN A 113 -4.95 -13.44 3.31
C ASN A 113 -5.62 -13.68 4.67
N SER A 114 -4.86 -13.89 5.73
CA SER A 114 -5.41 -14.33 7.02
C SER A 114 -4.86 -13.63 8.27
N GLY A 115 -3.60 -13.18 8.29
CA GLY A 115 -2.95 -12.68 9.50
C GLY A 115 -3.01 -11.17 9.72
N ASN A 116 -3.16 -10.39 8.64
CA ASN A 116 -3.04 -8.93 8.69
C ASN A 116 -4.39 -8.24 8.94
N PRO A 117 -4.42 -7.17 9.75
CA PRO A 117 -5.55 -6.27 9.77
C PRO A 117 -5.65 -5.55 8.43
N THR A 118 -6.86 -5.49 7.88
CA THR A 118 -7.14 -4.92 6.58
C THR A 118 -8.31 -3.95 6.65
N PHE A 119 -8.16 -2.81 6.00
CA PHE A 119 -9.17 -1.77 5.90
C PHE A 119 -9.52 -1.58 4.42
N VAL A 120 -10.82 -1.53 4.11
CA VAL A 120 -11.33 -1.17 2.79
C VAL A 120 -11.93 0.22 2.89
N MET A 121 -11.52 1.12 2.00
CA MET A 121 -11.93 2.52 2.01
C MET A 121 -13.18 2.73 1.15
N ALA A 122 -13.84 3.88 1.30
CA ALA A 122 -15.02 4.23 0.51
C ALA A 122 -14.77 4.27 -1.01
N ASP A 123 -13.55 4.62 -1.43
CA ASP A 123 -13.12 4.58 -2.84
C ASP A 123 -12.73 3.17 -3.33
N LYS A 124 -12.92 2.16 -2.47
CA LYS A 124 -12.59 0.74 -2.68
C LYS A 124 -11.11 0.41 -2.65
N SER A 125 -10.22 1.37 -2.38
CA SER A 125 -8.82 1.06 -2.10
C SER A 125 -8.71 0.21 -0.83
N ILE A 126 -7.65 -0.60 -0.75
CA ILE A 126 -7.41 -1.51 0.36
C ILE A 126 -6.10 -1.15 1.04
N MET A 127 -6.10 -1.12 2.37
CA MET A 127 -4.91 -1.02 3.19
C MET A 127 -4.73 -2.30 4.01
N ASN A 128 -3.69 -3.08 3.71
CA ASN A 128 -3.35 -4.32 4.41
C ASN A 128 -2.09 -4.11 5.26
N VAL A 129 -2.25 -4.06 6.59
CA VAL A 129 -1.19 -3.61 7.50
C VAL A 129 -0.20 -4.74 7.80
N PHE A 130 1.09 -4.46 7.68
CA PHE A 130 2.14 -5.41 8.01
C PHE A 130 2.14 -5.72 9.52
N ASN A 131 1.88 -6.98 9.87
CA ASN A 131 1.61 -7.39 11.25
C ASN A 131 2.55 -8.52 11.71
N MET A 132 3.84 -8.20 11.87
CA MET A 132 4.86 -9.18 12.30
C MET A 132 5.73 -8.68 13.46
N PRO A 133 5.88 -9.48 14.55
CA PRO A 133 5.12 -10.71 14.84
C PRO A 133 3.62 -10.44 14.94
N SER A 134 2.78 -11.49 14.91
CA SER A 134 1.32 -11.34 14.93
C SER A 134 0.85 -10.45 16.09
N ASN A 135 -0.09 -9.55 15.82
CA ASN A 135 -0.57 -8.50 16.72
C ASN A 135 0.46 -7.40 17.06
N SER A 136 1.51 -7.28 16.25
CA SER A 136 2.46 -6.15 16.29
C SER A 136 2.44 -5.43 14.94
N PRO A 137 1.44 -4.56 14.69
CA PRO A 137 1.42 -3.75 13.47
C PRO A 137 2.68 -2.88 13.40
N LYS A 138 3.27 -2.80 12.20
CA LYS A 138 4.44 -1.98 11.91
C LYS A 138 4.04 -0.78 11.05
N PRO A 139 4.87 0.28 10.96
CA PRO A 139 4.65 1.46 10.10
C PRO A 139 4.89 1.13 8.61
N LEU A 140 4.34 0.01 8.16
CA LEU A 140 4.45 -0.54 6.81
C LEU A 140 3.12 -1.20 6.47
N PHE A 141 2.59 -0.92 5.30
CA PHE A 141 1.33 -1.51 4.85
C PHE A 141 1.31 -1.60 3.34
N ALA A 142 0.61 -2.61 2.82
CA ALA A 142 0.30 -2.71 1.41
C ALA A 142 -0.91 -1.83 1.09
N VAL A 143 -0.93 -1.25 -0.11
CA VAL A 143 -2.02 -0.46 -0.66
C VAL A 143 -2.43 -1.04 -2.00
N ASP A 144 -3.69 -1.46 -2.10
CA ASP A 144 -4.32 -1.78 -3.38
C ASP A 144 -5.15 -0.58 -3.83
N VAL A 145 -4.79 0.02 -4.97
CA VAL A 145 -5.46 1.22 -5.49
C VAL A 145 -6.68 0.90 -6.35
N ASN A 146 -6.98 -0.38 -6.57
CA ASN A 146 -8.05 -0.86 -7.44
C ASN A 146 -9.06 -1.78 -6.72
N GLY A 147 -8.75 -2.16 -5.49
CA GLY A 147 -9.63 -2.94 -4.63
C GLY A 147 -9.68 -4.40 -5.04
N LEU A 148 -10.89 -4.95 -5.15
CA LEU A 148 -11.08 -6.34 -5.59
C LEU A 148 -10.97 -6.53 -7.11
N GLN A 149 -10.73 -5.45 -7.87
CA GLN A 149 -10.63 -5.48 -9.33
C GLN A 149 -9.21 -5.86 -9.76
N ARG A 150 -9.13 -6.70 -10.79
CA ARG A 150 -7.88 -7.08 -11.47
C ARG A 150 -7.10 -5.85 -11.96
N PRO A 151 -5.76 -5.93 -12.08
CA PRO A 151 -4.96 -7.17 -12.17
C PRO A 151 -4.47 -7.85 -10.88
N ASN A 152 -4.42 -7.18 -9.72
CA ASN A 152 -3.85 -7.66 -8.45
C ASN A 152 -2.34 -8.01 -8.54
N LYS A 153 -1.55 -7.07 -9.06
CA LYS A 153 -0.12 -7.20 -9.34
C LYS A 153 0.70 -6.10 -8.64
N GLY A 154 1.83 -6.52 -8.06
CA GLY A 154 2.80 -5.62 -7.46
C GLY A 154 3.39 -4.65 -8.48
N GLY A 155 3.42 -3.37 -8.14
CA GLY A 155 3.87 -2.27 -9.01
C GLY A 155 2.88 -1.91 -10.12
N TYR A 156 1.64 -2.39 -10.05
CA TYR A 156 0.57 -2.04 -10.99
C TYR A 156 -0.62 -1.43 -10.25
N ASP A 157 -1.27 -2.24 -9.41
CA ASP A 157 -2.33 -1.83 -8.51
C ASP A 157 -2.02 -2.14 -7.04
N LEU A 158 -1.08 -3.04 -6.76
CA LEU A 158 -0.57 -3.33 -5.42
C LEU A 158 0.78 -2.64 -5.16
N PHE A 159 0.82 -1.86 -4.08
CA PHE A 159 1.97 -1.09 -3.61
C PHE A 159 2.18 -1.30 -2.12
N SER A 160 3.21 -0.68 -1.56
CA SER A 160 3.44 -0.61 -0.12
C SER A 160 3.95 0.76 0.29
N PHE A 161 3.44 1.29 1.40
CA PHE A 161 3.96 2.52 1.99
C PHE A 161 4.59 2.25 3.35
N VAL A 162 5.74 2.88 3.58
CA VAL A 162 6.44 2.90 4.86
C VAL A 162 6.29 4.29 5.46
N VAL A 163 5.74 4.40 6.67
CA VAL A 163 5.64 5.66 7.41
C VAL A 163 7.01 5.99 7.99
N MET A 164 7.60 7.08 7.50
CA MET A 164 8.91 7.56 7.90
C MET A 164 8.78 8.87 8.68
N ARG A 165 9.73 9.13 9.58
CA ARG A 165 9.86 10.40 10.28
C ARG A 165 11.27 10.96 10.12
N LYS A 166 11.35 12.25 9.75
CA LYS A 166 12.60 13.02 9.68
C LYS A 166 13.03 13.50 11.06
N GLN A 167 14.30 13.87 11.19
CA GLN A 167 14.86 14.44 12.42
C GLN A 167 14.11 15.70 12.88
N ASN A 168 13.64 16.53 11.94
CA ASN A 168 12.84 17.73 12.23
C ASN A 168 11.38 17.42 12.63
N GLY A 169 11.03 16.16 12.82
CA GLY A 169 9.70 15.70 13.23
C GLY A 169 8.70 15.47 12.09
N ALA A 170 9.03 15.85 10.85
CA ALA A 170 8.11 15.72 9.72
C ALA A 170 7.90 14.26 9.30
N TYR A 171 6.64 13.89 9.04
CA TYR A 171 6.25 12.56 8.56
C TYR A 171 6.12 12.53 7.05
N TYR A 172 6.48 11.40 6.43
CA TYR A 172 6.37 11.18 4.99
C TYR A 172 6.32 9.69 4.68
N PHE A 173 5.95 9.32 3.45
CA PHE A 173 6.10 7.95 2.96
C PHE A 173 7.45 7.74 2.28
N ASN A 174 8.09 6.59 2.51
CA ASN A 174 9.34 6.23 1.83
C ASN A 174 9.17 6.27 0.29
N PRO A 175 10.16 6.80 -0.47
CA PRO A 175 10.11 6.84 -1.92
C PRO A 175 10.03 5.47 -2.61
N ASN A 176 10.53 4.39 -1.98
CA ASN A 176 10.28 3.03 -2.45
C ASN A 176 8.86 2.63 -2.06
N ILE A 177 8.00 2.51 -3.07
CA ILE A 177 6.56 2.26 -2.93
C ILE A 177 6.18 0.80 -3.18
N THR A 178 7.16 -0.10 -3.25
CA THR A 178 6.95 -1.56 -3.39
C THR A 178 7.86 -2.37 -2.46
N TYR A 179 8.35 -1.74 -1.38
CA TYR A 179 9.13 -2.41 -0.36
C TYR A 179 8.45 -3.71 0.14
N CYS A 180 9.14 -4.83 0.00
CA CYS A 180 8.65 -6.18 0.31
C CYS A 180 7.50 -6.71 -0.57
N ILE A 181 7.06 -5.98 -1.60
CA ILE A 181 6.05 -6.42 -2.57
C ILE A 181 6.75 -6.97 -3.81
N PRO A 182 6.46 -8.21 -4.26
CA PRO A 182 7.01 -8.72 -5.52
C PRO A 182 6.45 -7.94 -6.72
N VAL A 183 7.34 -7.28 -7.46
CA VAL A 183 6.96 -6.43 -8.60
C VAL A 183 6.99 -7.21 -9.91
N VAL A 184 6.03 -6.95 -10.80
CA VAL A 184 6.04 -7.51 -12.15
C VAL A 184 7.01 -6.75 -13.06
N LYS A 185 7.47 -7.38 -14.14
CA LYS A 185 8.38 -6.73 -15.09
C LYS A 185 7.74 -5.44 -15.63
N GLY A 186 8.45 -4.31 -15.52
CA GLY A 186 7.96 -3.00 -15.95
C GLY A 186 7.01 -2.31 -14.97
N GLY A 187 6.75 -2.91 -13.80
CA GLY A 187 5.96 -2.28 -12.75
C GLY A 187 6.67 -1.08 -12.12
N ILE A 188 5.86 -0.22 -11.50
CA ILE A 188 6.30 0.97 -10.78
C ILE A 188 6.92 0.54 -9.44
N GLU A 189 8.13 1.02 -9.13
CA GLU A 189 8.82 0.67 -7.89
C GLU A 189 9.05 1.88 -6.98
N TYR A 190 9.28 3.05 -7.58
CA TYR A 190 9.56 4.28 -6.86
C TYR A 190 8.53 5.35 -7.18
N ILE A 191 8.29 6.25 -6.22
CA ILE A 191 7.40 7.39 -6.42
C ILE A 191 7.78 8.22 -7.64
N ASN A 192 9.08 8.34 -7.93
CA ASN A 192 9.61 9.08 -9.08
C ASN A 192 9.27 8.42 -10.41
N ASP A 193 8.98 7.12 -10.46
CA ASP A 193 8.59 6.44 -11.72
C ASP A 193 7.24 6.95 -12.26
N VAL A 194 6.44 7.55 -11.38
CA VAL A 194 5.08 8.01 -11.66
C VAL A 194 5.06 9.49 -12.13
N TYR A 195 6.12 10.25 -11.84
CA TYR A 195 6.22 11.69 -12.13
C TYR A 195 7.27 12.02 -13.20
N LYS A 196 7.65 11.04 -14.01
CA LYS A 196 8.49 11.25 -15.21
C LYS A 196 7.73 11.94 -16.33
#